data_AF-A0A970IH90-F1
#
_entry.id   AF-A0A970IH90-F1
#
_cell.length_a   1.000
_cell.length_b   1.000
_cell.length_c   1.000
_cell.angle_alpha   90.00
_cell.angle_beta   90.00
_cell.angle_gamma   90.00
#
_symmetry.space_group_name_H-M   'P 1'
#
loop_
_entity.id
_entity.type
_entity.pdbx_description
1 polymer ?
#
loop_
_entity_poly.entity_id
_entity_poly.type
_entity_poly.pdbx_seq_one_letter_code
_entity_poly.pdbx_strand_id
1 'polypeptide(L)'
;TFVTVVDMIMEAYVPVLYESLGLFIPLIVVNCIILGRAEAFASKNTPLAAIADGLGMGLGFTCSLTLLGVIRELLGAGTVFGVQVMPQSFNPAVIMILPPGAFITLGLLLGLLNKLTAKTE
;
A
#
# COMPACT_ATOMS: atom_id res chain seq x y z
N THR A 1 17.45 -7.06 -10.96
CA THR A 1 18.56 -6.25 -11.49
C THR A 1 18.30 -4.77 -11.30
N PHE A 2 17.22 -4.21 -11.83
CA PHE A 2 16.92 -2.77 -11.67
C PHE A 2 16.81 -2.34 -10.19
N VAL A 3 16.02 -3.07 -9.39
CA VAL A 3 15.84 -2.73 -7.96
C VAL A 3 17.14 -2.88 -7.15
N THR A 4 18.02 -3.82 -7.52
CA THR A 4 19.36 -3.98 -6.91
C THR A 4 20.27 -2.79 -7.20
N VAL A 5 20.17 -2.19 -8.39
CA VAL A 5 20.92 -0.97 -8.72
C VAL A 5 20.41 0.21 -7.89
N VAL A 6 19.09 0.32 -7.72
CA VAL A 6 18.48 1.35 -6.86
C VAL A 6 18.91 1.17 -5.40
N ASP A 7 18.97 -0.06 -4.91
CA ASP A 7 19.44 -0.42 -3.57
C ASP A 7 20.85 0.13 -3.30
N MET A 8 21.80 -0.18 -4.19
CA MET A 8 23.19 0.29 -4.10
C MET A 8 23.32 1.81 -4.22
N ILE A 9 22.49 2.45 -5.06
CA ILE A 9 22.47 3.92 -5.19
C ILE A 9 21.92 4.58 -3.92
N MET A 10 20.88 4.01 -3.31
CA MET A 10 20.33 4.52 -2.06
C MET A 10 21.32 4.36 -0.91
N GLU A 11 22.04 3.24 -0.82
CA GLU A 11 23.11 3.04 0.15
C GLU A 11 24.24 4.07 -0.01
N ALA A 12 24.58 4.43 -1.24
CA ALA A 12 25.67 5.37 -1.53
C ALA A 12 25.32 6.85 -1.31
N TYR A 13 24.11 7.29 -1.65
CA TYR A 13 23.74 8.71 -1.66
C TYR A 13 22.72 9.11 -0.59
N VAL A 14 21.92 8.17 -0.07
CA VAL A 14 20.83 8.46 0.87
C VAL A 14 20.74 7.40 1.99
N PRO A 15 21.78 7.25 2.84
CA PRO A 15 21.86 6.20 3.84
C PRO A 15 20.73 6.26 4.88
N VAL A 16 20.26 7.45 5.24
CA VAL A 16 19.12 7.64 6.17
C VAL A 16 17.84 6.99 5.62
N LEU A 17 17.62 7.07 4.31
CA LEU A 17 16.45 6.46 3.67
C LEU A 17 16.64 4.95 3.50
N TYR A 18 17.88 4.50 3.23
CA TYR A 18 18.23 3.09 3.16
C TYR A 18 17.98 2.36 4.49
N GLU A 19 18.28 2.97 5.64
CA GLU A 19 17.99 2.36 6.96
C GLU A 19 16.48 2.10 7.17
N SER A 20 15.62 2.98 6.65
CA SER A 20 14.17 2.86 6.79
C SER A 20 13.54 1.94 5.73
N LEU A 21 14.05 1.96 4.49
CA LEU A 21 13.45 1.27 3.34
C LEU A 21 14.17 -0.01 2.91
N GLY A 22 15.39 -0.27 3.39
CA GLY A 22 16.25 -1.36 2.91
C GLY A 22 15.59 -2.73 2.98
N LEU A 23 14.85 -3.02 4.06
CA LEU A 23 14.10 -4.27 4.20
C LEU A 23 12.93 -4.38 3.21
N PHE A 24 12.35 -3.27 2.77
CA PHE A 24 11.23 -3.27 1.83
C PHE A 24 11.68 -3.43 0.37
N ILE A 25 12.93 -3.13 0.04
CA ILE A 25 13.45 -3.19 -1.34
C ILE A 25 13.34 -4.61 -1.94
N PRO A 26 13.74 -5.70 -1.26
CA PRO A 26 13.49 -7.07 -1.73
C PRO A 26 11.99 -7.41 -1.85
N LEU A 27 11.17 -6.92 -0.93
CA LEU A 27 9.71 -7.15 -0.93
C LEU A 27 9.02 -6.47 -2.11
N ILE A 28 9.57 -5.36 -2.62
CA ILE A 28 9.08 -4.69 -3.82
C ILE A 28 9.31 -5.57 -5.05
N VAL A 29 10.46 -6.25 -5.17
CA VAL A 29 10.78 -7.10 -6.33
C VAL A 29 9.82 -8.28 -6.45
N VAL A 30 9.48 -8.90 -5.31
CA VAL A 30 8.59 -10.07 -5.27
C VAL A 30 7.12 -9.69 -5.14
N ASN A 31 6.79 -8.40 -5.26
CA ASN A 31 5.40 -7.97 -5.14
C ASN A 31 4.57 -8.44 -6.34
N CYS A 32 3.48 -9.16 -6.05
CA CYS A 32 2.61 -9.75 -7.06
C CYS A 32 1.94 -8.71 -7.98
N ILE A 33 1.68 -7.48 -7.50
CA ILE A 33 1.05 -6.44 -8.33
C ILE A 33 1.99 -5.96 -9.44
N ILE A 34 3.28 -5.86 -9.13
CA ILE A 34 4.30 -5.37 -10.07
C ILE A 34 4.53 -6.42 -11.14
N LEU A 35 4.77 -7.68 -10.74
CA LEU A 35 4.95 -8.79 -11.67
C LEU A 35 3.69 -9.02 -12.51
N GLY A 36 2.51 -9.03 -11.89
CA GLY A 36 1.25 -9.25 -12.60
C GLY A 36 0.94 -8.19 -13.66
N ARG A 37 1.20 -6.90 -13.39
CA ARG A 37 1.01 -5.83 -14.39
C ARG A 37 2.12 -5.81 -15.44
N ALA A 38 3.36 -6.13 -15.06
CA ALA A 38 4.46 -6.25 -16.02
C ALA A 38 4.19 -7.36 -17.05
N GLU A 39 3.71 -8.51 -16.60
CA GLU A 39 3.40 -9.66 -17.45
C GLU A 39 2.11 -9.45 -18.26
N ALA A 40 1.05 -8.91 -17.66
CA ALA A 40 -0.25 -8.79 -18.33
C ALA A 40 -0.37 -7.56 -19.26
N PHE A 41 0.24 -6.43 -18.89
CA PHE A 41 0.07 -5.15 -19.59
C PHE A 41 1.35 -4.67 -20.27
N ALA A 42 2.47 -4.59 -19.55
CA ALA A 42 3.70 -4.01 -20.12
C ALA A 42 4.30 -4.86 -21.24
N SER A 43 4.12 -6.19 -21.21
CA SER A 43 4.62 -7.10 -22.25
C SER A 43 3.92 -6.96 -23.62
N LYS A 44 2.71 -6.38 -23.65
CA LYS A 44 1.84 -6.33 -24.85
C LYS A 44 1.56 -4.92 -25.37
N ASN A 45 2.03 -3.88 -24.69
CA ASN A 45 1.71 -2.48 -25.00
C ASN A 45 2.97 -1.66 -25.27
N THR A 46 2.79 -0.45 -25.82
CA THR A 46 3.90 0.47 -26.06
C THR A 46 4.50 0.97 -24.74
N PRO A 47 5.82 1.33 -24.69
CA PRO A 47 6.48 1.78 -23.47
C PRO A 47 5.78 2.97 -22.79
N LEU A 48 5.26 3.90 -23.60
CA LEU A 48 4.57 5.08 -23.09
C LEU A 48 3.22 4.74 -22.43
N ALA A 49 2.48 3.78 -22.98
CA ALA A 49 1.26 3.26 -22.36
C ALA A 49 1.57 2.48 -21.07
N ALA A 50 2.66 1.70 -21.05
CA ALA A 50 3.07 0.95 -19.87
C ALA A 50 3.50 1.86 -18.70
N ILE A 51 4.15 3.00 -18.98
CA ILE A 51 4.50 4.00 -17.97
C ILE A 51 3.23 4.62 -17.36
N ALA A 52 2.25 4.98 -18.21
CA ALA A 52 0.98 5.52 -17.73
C ALA A 52 0.21 4.51 -16.85
N ASP A 53 0.22 3.23 -17.22
CA ASP A 53 -0.37 2.15 -16.40
C ASP A 53 0.34 1.99 -15.06
N GLY A 54 1.68 1.95 -15.07
CA GLY A 54 2.49 1.83 -13.86
C GLY A 54 2.24 2.99 -12.88
N LEU A 55 2.16 4.22 -13.39
CA LEU A 55 1.84 5.40 -12.58
C LEU A 55 0.41 5.33 -12.02
N GLY A 56 -0.58 4.98 -12.84
CA GLY A 56 -1.97 4.85 -12.40
C GLY A 56 -2.15 3.78 -11.33
N MET A 57 -1.59 2.58 -11.55
CA MET A 57 -1.66 1.48 -10.60
C MET A 57 -0.88 1.78 -9.31
N GLY A 58 0.28 2.41 -9.40
CA GLY A 58 1.09 2.81 -8.24
C GLY A 58 0.38 3.84 -7.36
N LEU A 59 -0.21 4.87 -7.98
CA LEU A 59 -0.99 5.89 -7.25
C LEU A 59 -2.26 5.28 -6.62
N GLY A 60 -2.97 4.41 -7.34
CA GLY A 60 -4.15 3.71 -6.83
C GLY A 60 -3.81 2.80 -5.65
N PHE A 61 -2.70 2.06 -5.74
CA PHE A 61 -2.23 1.20 -4.65
C PHE A 61 -1.84 2.02 -3.40
N THR A 62 -1.13 3.13 -3.60
CA THR A 62 -0.75 4.05 -2.51
C THR A 62 -1.97 4.64 -1.82
N CYS A 63 -2.96 5.11 -2.59
CA CYS A 63 -4.22 5.65 -2.06
C CYS A 63 -4.99 4.59 -1.26
N SER A 64 -5.07 3.37 -1.80
CA SER A 64 -5.77 2.25 -1.16
C SER A 64 -5.13 1.86 0.17
N LEU A 65 -3.79 1.74 0.21
CA LEU A 65 -3.06 1.43 1.44
C LEU A 65 -3.13 2.57 2.46
N THR A 66 -3.11 3.82 2.00
CA THR A 66 -3.25 4.99 2.89
C THR A 66 -4.61 4.99 3.57
N LEU A 67 -5.69 4.78 2.80
CA LEU A 67 -7.05 4.73 3.35
C LEU A 67 -7.22 3.56 4.34
N LEU A 68 -6.70 2.38 3.98
CA LEU A 68 -6.70 1.22 4.88
C LEU A 68 -5.89 1.49 6.15
N GLY A 69 -4.73 2.15 6.02
CA GLY A 69 -3.88 2.57 7.13
C GLY A 69 -4.60 3.51 8.09
N VAL A 70 -5.27 4.55 7.57
CA VAL A 70 -6.02 5.52 8.37
C VAL A 70 -7.15 4.85 9.16
N ILE A 71 -7.92 3.96 8.53
CA ILE A 71 -8.99 3.23 9.22
C ILE A 71 -8.42 2.34 10.34
N ARG A 72 -7.29 1.68 10.08
CA ARG A 72 -6.64 0.81 11.07
C ARG A 72 -5.96 1.58 12.20
N GLU A 73 -5.37 2.74 11.92
CA GLU A 73 -4.80 3.62 12.93
C GLU A 73 -5.90 4.16 13.85
N LEU A 74 -7.01 4.61 13.26
CA LEU A 74 -8.16 5.14 14.00
C LEU A 74 -8.78 4.10 14.93
N LEU A 75 -8.94 2.85 14.47
CA LEU A 75 -9.58 1.79 15.24
C LEU A 75 -8.62 1.04 16.18
N GLY A 76 -7.32 0.98 15.85
CA GLY A 76 -6.30 0.29 16.63
C GLY A 76 -5.66 1.16 17.73
N ALA A 77 -5.47 2.45 17.48
CA ALA A 77 -4.79 3.38 18.40
C ALA A 77 -5.61 4.62 18.77
N GLY A 78 -6.75 4.86 18.11
CA GLY A 78 -7.54 6.08 18.32
C GLY A 78 -6.89 7.35 17.74
N THR A 79 -5.86 7.19 16.91
CA THR A 79 -5.11 8.28 16.27
C THR A 79 -5.29 8.27 14.76
N VAL A 80 -5.17 9.45 14.15
CA VAL A 80 -5.12 9.61 12.69
C VAL A 80 -3.90 10.43 12.37
N PHE A 81 -2.95 9.86 11.63
CA PHE A 81 -1.67 10.50 11.32
C PHE A 81 -0.94 11.02 12.59
N GLY A 82 -1.04 10.27 13.70
CA GLY A 82 -0.44 10.64 14.98
C GLY A 82 -1.19 11.70 15.80
N VAL A 83 -2.32 12.23 15.31
CA VAL A 83 -3.20 13.13 16.09
C VAL A 83 -4.24 12.31 16.83
N GLN A 84 -4.38 12.54 18.14
CA GLN A 84 -5.31 11.81 19.00
C GLN A 84 -6.74 12.35 18.81
N VAL A 85 -7.59 11.58 18.15
CA VAL A 85 -8.97 11.98 17.81
C VAL A 85 -9.99 11.36 18.79
N MET A 86 -9.69 10.20 19.38
CA MET A 86 -10.55 9.54 20.37
C MET A 86 -10.10 9.79 21.82
N PRO A 87 -11.04 9.86 22.79
CA PRO A 87 -10.72 10.08 24.21
C PRO A 87 -9.95 8.89 24.82
N GLN A 88 -9.13 9.17 25.84
CA GLN A 88 -8.23 8.22 26.53
C GLN A 88 -8.90 6.97 27.13
N SER A 89 -10.23 6.84 27.11
CA SER A 89 -10.95 5.64 27.56
C SER A 89 -11.24 4.63 26.45
N PHE A 90 -10.75 4.85 25.23
CA PHE A 90 -10.95 3.90 24.14
C PHE A 90 -10.05 2.69 24.35
N ASN A 91 -10.65 1.51 24.52
CA ASN A 91 -9.89 0.27 24.65
C ASN A 91 -9.38 -0.11 23.26
N PRO A 92 -8.06 -0.05 23.00
CA PRO A 92 -7.53 -0.25 21.66
C PRO A 92 -7.92 -1.65 21.17
N ALA A 93 -8.57 -1.72 20.00
CA ALA A 93 -8.91 -2.99 19.39
C ALA A 93 -7.64 -3.62 18.81
N VAL A 94 -6.87 -4.33 19.65
CA VAL A 94 -5.59 -4.97 19.29
C VAL A 94 -5.73 -5.87 18.05
N ILE A 95 -6.91 -6.46 17.86
CA ILE A 95 -7.27 -7.28 16.68
C ILE A 95 -7.10 -6.50 15.36
N MET A 96 -7.31 -5.18 15.35
CA MET A 96 -7.19 -4.32 14.15
C MET A 96 -5.73 -4.07 13.73
N ILE A 97 -4.79 -4.19 14.67
CA ILE A 97 -3.35 -4.07 14.43
C ILE A 97 -2.81 -5.36 13.81
N LEU A 98 -3.37 -6.50 14.19
CA LEU A 98 -2.98 -7.81 13.68
C LEU A 98 -3.40 -8.04 12.21
N PRO A 99 -2.74 -8.98 11.49
CA PRO A 99 -3.10 -9.36 10.11
C PRO A 99 -4.60 -9.63 9.86
N PRO A 100 -5.35 -10.37 10.70
CA PRO A 100 -6.80 -10.57 10.54
C PRO A 100 -7.59 -9.26 10.44
N GLY A 101 -7.21 -8.22 11.21
CA GLY A 101 -7.85 -6.91 11.14
C GLY A 101 -7.71 -6.27 9.77
N ALA A 102 -6.55 -6.41 9.12
CA ALA A 102 -6.30 -5.88 7.78
C ALA A 102 -7.24 -6.50 6.74
N PHE A 103 -7.41 -7.82 6.75
CA PHE A 103 -8.32 -8.51 5.82
C PHE A 103 -9.78 -8.11 6.01
N ILE A 104 -10.23 -7.96 7.26
CA ILE A 104 -11.60 -7.51 7.56
C ILE A 104 -11.82 -6.08 7.04
N THR A 105 -10.88 -5.16 7.33
CA THR A 105 -10.99 -3.77 6.86
C THR A 105 -10.96 -3.68 5.33
N LEU A 106 -10.11 -4.46 4.66
CA LEU A 106 -10.06 -4.51 3.21
C LEU A 106 -11.39 -5.02 2.62
N GLY A 107 -11.95 -6.10 3.18
CA GLY A 107 -13.23 -6.66 2.73
C GLY A 107 -14.39 -5.68 2.88
N LEU A 108 -14.48 -4.99 4.02
CA LEU A 108 -15.49 -3.95 4.24
C LEU A 108 -15.31 -2.75 3.30
N LEU A 109 -14.07 -2.32 3.06
CA LEU A 109 -13.75 -1.23 2.15
C LEU A 109 -14.16 -1.57 0.71
N LEU A 110 -13.81 -2.77 0.25
CA LEU A 110 -14.21 -3.26 -1.08
C LEU A 110 -15.73 -3.38 -1.21
N GLY A 111 -16.42 -3.89 -0.18
CA GLY A 111 -17.88 -3.96 -0.17
C GLY A 111 -18.54 -2.59 -0.26
N LEU A 112 -18.00 -1.60 0.45
CA LEU A 112 -18.48 -0.22 0.41
C LEU A 112 -18.21 0.44 -0.95
N LEU A 113 -17.02 0.26 -1.52
CA LEU A 113 -16.67 0.78 -2.83
C LEU A 113 -17.53 0.17 -3.95
N ASN A 114 -17.80 -1.14 -3.90
CA ASN A 114 -18.69 -1.80 -4.85
C ASN A 114 -20.11 -1.24 -4.77
N LYS A 115 -20.61 -1.00 -3.55
CA LYS A 115 -21.93 -0.39 -3.33
C LYS A 115 -21.98 1.05 -3.86
N LEU A 116 -20.95 1.86 -3.62
CA LEU A 116 -20.90 3.26 -4.09
C LEU A 116 -20.72 3.36 -5.61
N THR A 117 -19.97 2.44 -6.20
CA THR A 117 -19.68 2.45 -7.65
C THR A 117 -20.85 1.86 -8.46
N ALA A 118 -21.92 1.38 -7.79
CA ALA A 118 -23.06 0.69 -8.41
C ALA A 118 -22.64 -0.42 -9.40
N LYS A 119 -21.41 -0.93 -9.25
CA LYS A 119 -20.89 -2.02 -10.05
C LYS A 119 -21.31 -3.30 -9.33
N THR A 120 -22.59 -3.60 -9.47
CA THR A 120 -23.16 -4.91 -9.19
C THR A 120 -22.62 -5.86 -10.24
N GLU A 121 -21.53 -6.55 -9.92
CA GLU A 121 -21.30 -7.88 -10.49
C GLU A 121 -22.08 -8.91 -9.68
#